data_AF-V5IC84-F1
#
_entry.id   AF-V5IC84-F1
#
_cell.length_a   1.000
_cell.length_b   1.000
_cell.length_c   1.000
_cell.angle_alpha   90.00
_cell.angle_beta   90.00
_cell.angle_gamma   90.00
#
_symmetry.space_group_name_H-M   'P 1'
#
loop_
_entity.id
_entity.type
_entity.pdbx_description
1 polymer ?
#
loop_
_entity_poly.entity_id
_entity_poly.type
_entity_poly.pdbx_seq_one_letter_code
_entity_poly.pdbx_strand_id
1 'polypeptide(L)'
;MKKGLGVEQCKDARKSTEGTRKMHAYMILILLASVVVAQIVLVQWKKRHFKSYQRASMLGMWLIPLCVSVHSHWWRFVFHLVHLHALHLHRGQLGPTEAHRGGPRPRWVYKWVYVVHMQSYALGVAGYLVVMLTLLGVNLMFRAKPQTWMDIGLLLLFYGLYYGLLGRDISEIITDRMACTIGYYTPTGVPVRHLEPNVCAVCGNKILVMDNAEAIVEETYKLPCGHLFHEFCIRGWCIVGKKQTCPYCKEKVDLKRIFCNPWEKPHILYGNFLDFIRYLVVWQPMIIMCVLVCESHAGFGVMLDTFHTNLF
;
A
#
# COMPACT_ATOMS: atom_id res chain seq x y z
N MET A 1 -16.46 -26.46 -64.11
CA MET A 1 -16.10 -26.99 -62.77
C MET A 1 -15.20 -26.08 -61.93
N LYS A 2 -14.31 -25.22 -62.48
CA LYS A 2 -13.38 -24.39 -61.67
C LYS A 2 -13.99 -23.24 -60.85
N LYS A 3 -15.23 -22.79 -61.12
CA LYS A 3 -15.89 -21.72 -60.33
C LYS A 3 -16.46 -22.17 -58.97
N GLY A 4 -16.63 -23.48 -58.74
CA GLY A 4 -17.17 -24.02 -57.49
C GLY A 4 -16.14 -24.12 -56.35
N LEU A 5 -14.91 -24.55 -56.69
CA LEU A 5 -13.83 -24.77 -55.71
C LEU A 5 -13.42 -23.50 -54.94
N GLY A 6 -13.42 -22.33 -55.58
CA GLY A 6 -13.06 -21.07 -54.92
C GLY A 6 -14.12 -20.56 -53.94
N VAL A 7 -15.40 -20.90 -54.16
CA VAL A 7 -16.51 -20.52 -53.27
C VAL A 7 -16.56 -21.44 -52.05
N GLU A 8 -16.25 -22.73 -52.21
CA GLU A 8 -16.10 -23.68 -51.10
C GLU A 8 -14.89 -23.33 -50.23
N GLN A 9 -13.71 -23.10 -50.82
CA GLN A 9 -12.52 -22.67 -50.07
C GLN A 9 -12.74 -21.36 -49.29
N CYS A 10 -13.49 -20.40 -49.84
CA CYS A 10 -13.81 -19.15 -49.15
C CYS A 10 -14.85 -19.35 -48.03
N LYS A 11 -15.81 -20.26 -48.20
CA LYS A 11 -16.76 -20.65 -47.13
C LYS A 11 -16.07 -21.38 -45.99
N ASP A 12 -15.10 -22.23 -46.29
CA ASP A 12 -14.33 -22.99 -45.30
C ASP A 12 -13.35 -22.09 -44.53
N ALA A 13 -12.68 -21.15 -45.22
CA ALA A 13 -11.86 -20.12 -44.58
C ALA A 13 -12.70 -19.20 -43.66
N ARG A 14 -13.91 -18.83 -44.09
CA ARG A 14 -14.85 -18.03 -43.29
C ARG A 14 -15.34 -18.79 -42.05
N LYS A 15 -15.69 -20.08 -42.18
CA LYS A 15 -16.06 -20.95 -41.06
C LYS A 15 -14.92 -21.12 -40.06
N SER A 16 -13.69 -21.30 -40.53
CA SER A 16 -12.50 -21.42 -39.69
C SER A 16 -12.26 -20.13 -38.89
N THR A 17 -12.34 -18.97 -39.54
CA THR A 17 -12.14 -17.66 -38.87
C THR A 17 -13.27 -17.36 -37.87
N GLU A 18 -14.50 -17.77 -38.18
CA GLU A 18 -15.64 -17.64 -37.27
C GLU A 18 -15.55 -18.60 -36.07
N GLY A 19 -15.03 -19.82 -36.28
CA GLY A 19 -14.70 -20.77 -35.23
C GLY A 19 -13.64 -20.23 -34.26
N THR A 20 -12.52 -19.74 -34.78
CA THR A 20 -11.46 -19.10 -33.98
C THR A 20 -11.99 -17.89 -33.20
N ARG A 21 -12.83 -17.05 -33.82
CA ARG A 21 -13.44 -15.88 -33.15
C ARG A 21 -14.40 -16.28 -32.02
N LYS A 22 -15.20 -17.34 -32.21
CA LYS A 22 -16.09 -17.88 -31.18
C LYS A 22 -15.28 -18.43 -30.01
N MET A 23 -14.22 -19.19 -30.28
CA MET A 23 -13.33 -19.73 -29.23
C MET A 23 -12.67 -18.61 -28.40
N HIS A 24 -12.15 -17.56 -29.05
CA HIS A 24 -11.61 -16.39 -28.34
C HIS A 24 -12.66 -15.66 -27.50
N ALA A 25 -13.89 -15.52 -28.00
CA ALA A 25 -14.96 -14.88 -27.25
C ALA A 25 -15.34 -15.67 -25.98
N TYR A 26 -15.42 -17.01 -26.07
CA TYR A 26 -15.67 -17.86 -24.90
C TYR A 26 -14.55 -17.77 -23.86
N MET A 27 -13.28 -17.82 -24.28
CA MET A 27 -12.14 -17.67 -23.37
C MET A 27 -12.15 -16.33 -22.62
N ILE A 28 -12.41 -15.22 -23.32
CA ILE A 28 -12.48 -13.89 -22.70
C ILE A 28 -13.64 -13.80 -21.70
N LEU A 29 -14.79 -14.41 -22.01
CA LEU A 29 -15.97 -14.38 -21.14
C LEU A 29 -15.74 -15.20 -19.86
N ILE A 30 -15.10 -16.36 -19.96
CA ILE A 30 -14.69 -17.18 -18.81
C ILE A 30 -13.68 -16.42 -17.94
N LEU A 31 -12.67 -15.80 -18.56
CA LEU A 31 -11.67 -14.99 -17.87
C LEU A 31 -12.30 -13.80 -17.14
N LEU A 32 -13.27 -13.12 -17.76
CA LEU A 32 -13.96 -11.99 -17.13
C LEU A 32 -14.82 -12.46 -15.95
N ALA A 33 -15.54 -13.58 -16.09
CA ALA A 33 -16.33 -14.16 -15.01
C ALA A 33 -15.45 -14.61 -13.84
N SER A 34 -14.33 -15.28 -14.11
CA SER A 34 -13.39 -15.75 -13.08
C SER A 34 -12.71 -14.59 -12.34
N VAL A 35 -12.35 -13.51 -13.05
CA VAL A 35 -11.86 -12.27 -12.42
C VAL A 35 -12.92 -11.67 -11.49
N VAL A 36 -14.19 -11.59 -11.90
CA VAL A 36 -15.27 -11.07 -11.03
C VAL A 36 -15.44 -11.92 -9.77
N VAL A 37 -15.44 -13.26 -9.90
CA VAL A 37 -15.52 -14.17 -8.76
C VAL A 37 -14.33 -13.97 -7.82
N ALA A 38 -13.11 -13.88 -8.36
CA ALA A 38 -11.90 -13.65 -7.57
C ALA A 38 -11.96 -12.30 -6.80
N GLN A 39 -12.49 -11.24 -7.41
CA GLN A 39 -12.69 -9.95 -6.76
C GLN A 39 -13.69 -10.05 -5.59
N ILE A 40 -14.80 -10.79 -5.75
CA ILE A 40 -15.78 -11.02 -4.67
C ILE A 40 -15.12 -11.78 -3.51
N VAL A 41 -14.41 -12.87 -3.81
CA VAL A 41 -13.69 -13.69 -2.80
C VAL A 41 -12.70 -12.83 -2.01
N LEU A 42 -11.94 -11.98 -2.70
CA LEU A 42 -10.97 -11.09 -2.08
C LEU A 42 -11.63 -10.06 -1.16
N VAL A 43 -12.73 -9.44 -1.59
CA VAL A 43 -13.49 -8.50 -0.74
C VAL A 43 -14.03 -9.20 0.50
N GLN A 44 -14.52 -10.43 0.37
CA GLN A 44 -14.97 -11.23 1.51
C GLN A 44 -13.81 -11.61 2.44
N TRP A 45 -12.65 -11.97 1.89
CA TRP A 45 -11.46 -12.27 2.67
C TRP A 45 -10.98 -11.05 3.47
N LYS A 46 -10.98 -9.86 2.85
CA LYS A 46 -10.68 -8.59 3.52
C LYS A 46 -11.63 -8.31 4.68
N LYS A 47 -12.93 -8.60 4.52
CA LYS A 47 -13.94 -8.41 5.59
C LYS A 47 -13.78 -9.41 6.74
N ARG A 48 -13.58 -10.69 6.43
CA ARG A 48 -13.55 -11.77 7.44
C ARG A 48 -12.21 -11.90 8.15
N HIS A 49 -11.10 -11.75 7.43
CA HIS A 49 -9.75 -11.94 7.96
C HIS A 49 -8.81 -10.78 7.57
N PHE A 50 -9.13 -9.57 8.02
CA PHE A 50 -8.35 -8.37 7.74
C PHE A 50 -6.85 -8.51 8.05
N LYS A 51 -6.48 -9.13 9.19
CA LYS A 51 -5.07 -9.35 9.57
C LYS A 51 -4.32 -10.25 8.58
N SER A 52 -5.00 -11.26 8.02
CA SER A 52 -4.40 -12.15 7.03
C SER A 52 -4.23 -11.44 5.69
N TYR A 53 -5.28 -10.75 5.25
CA TYR A 53 -5.27 -9.93 4.05
C TYR A 53 -4.19 -8.84 4.08
N GLN A 54 -4.02 -8.17 5.23
CA GLN A 54 -3.00 -7.14 5.42
C GLN A 54 -1.60 -7.73 5.30
N ARG A 55 -1.31 -8.84 6.00
CA ARG A 55 -0.01 -9.54 5.87
C ARG A 55 0.27 -10.01 4.44
N ALA A 56 -0.71 -10.58 3.76
CA ALA A 56 -0.57 -11.01 2.38
C ALA A 56 -0.30 -9.82 1.44
N SER A 57 -1.00 -8.70 1.63
CA SER A 57 -0.77 -7.47 0.85
C SER A 57 0.64 -6.90 1.06
N MET A 58 1.12 -6.89 2.31
CA MET A 58 2.46 -6.43 2.68
C MET A 58 3.54 -7.28 2.00
N LEU A 59 3.38 -8.61 2.06
CA LEU A 59 4.29 -9.55 1.42
C LEU A 59 4.25 -9.42 -0.10
N GLY A 60 3.05 -9.30 -0.70
CA GLY A 60 2.89 -9.13 -2.14
C GLY A 60 3.58 -7.85 -2.65
N MET A 61 3.42 -6.74 -1.92
CA MET A 61 4.07 -5.47 -2.28
C MET A 61 5.60 -5.55 -2.24
N TRP A 62 6.17 -6.42 -1.42
CA TRP A 62 7.61 -6.64 -1.34
C TRP A 62 8.11 -7.63 -2.38
N LEU A 63 7.46 -8.79 -2.46
CA LEU A 63 7.89 -9.90 -3.30
C LEU A 63 7.75 -9.56 -4.78
N ILE A 64 6.63 -8.96 -5.20
CA ILE A 64 6.37 -8.71 -6.63
C ILE A 64 7.45 -7.79 -7.24
N PRO A 65 7.73 -6.60 -6.68
CA PRO A 65 8.75 -5.71 -7.25
C PRO A 65 10.17 -6.26 -7.11
N LEU A 66 10.47 -7.01 -6.05
CA LEU A 66 11.77 -7.68 -5.89
C LEU A 66 11.98 -8.76 -6.96
N CYS A 67 11.00 -9.65 -7.15
CA CYS A 67 11.06 -10.71 -8.17
C CYS A 67 11.22 -10.12 -9.57
N VAL A 68 10.44 -9.09 -9.92
CA VAL A 68 10.54 -8.40 -11.20
C VAL A 68 11.90 -7.72 -11.35
N SER A 69 12.37 -7.01 -10.32
CA SER A 69 13.65 -6.29 -10.39
C SER A 69 14.85 -7.22 -10.53
N VAL A 70 14.82 -8.38 -9.87
CA VAL A 70 15.87 -9.40 -9.99
C VAL A 70 15.84 -10.04 -11.39
N HIS A 71 14.66 -10.40 -11.89
CA HIS A 71 14.48 -10.97 -13.23
C HIS A 71 14.90 -9.98 -14.34
N SER A 72 14.61 -8.69 -14.16
CA SER A 72 14.93 -7.63 -15.12
C SER A 72 16.32 -7.00 -14.90
N HIS A 73 17.14 -7.52 -13.97
CA HIS A 73 18.48 -7.00 -13.62
C HIS A 73 18.51 -5.51 -13.22
N TRP A 74 17.45 -4.99 -12.61
CA TRP A 74 17.34 -3.59 -12.17
C TRP A 74 17.98 -3.36 -10.80
N TRP A 75 19.28 -3.57 -10.70
CA TRP A 75 20.04 -3.49 -9.44
C TRP A 75 19.95 -2.13 -8.73
N ARG A 76 19.78 -1.03 -9.48
CA ARG A 76 19.61 0.32 -8.90
C ARG A 76 18.38 0.39 -8.00
N PHE A 77 17.26 -0.20 -8.42
CA PHE A 77 16.02 -0.24 -7.64
C PHE A 77 16.22 -1.05 -6.35
N VAL A 78 16.83 -2.23 -6.47
CA VAL A 78 17.10 -3.13 -5.35
C VAL A 78 17.99 -2.45 -4.30
N PHE A 79 19.03 -1.74 -4.74
CA PHE A 79 19.91 -1.00 -3.83
C PHE A 79 19.16 0.07 -3.04
N HIS A 80 18.38 0.92 -3.71
CA HIS A 80 17.61 1.97 -3.04
C HIS A 80 16.55 1.39 -2.10
N LEU A 81 15.88 0.30 -2.50
CA LEU A 81 14.91 -0.41 -1.68
C LEU A 81 15.54 -0.99 -0.41
N VAL A 82 16.65 -1.71 -0.52
CA VAL A 82 17.35 -2.30 0.62
C VAL A 82 17.92 -1.22 1.54
N HIS A 83 18.51 -0.17 0.97
CA HIS A 83 19.12 0.91 1.75
C HIS A 83 18.07 1.72 2.53
N LEU A 84 16.96 2.09 1.87
CA LEU A 84 15.85 2.78 2.52
C LEU A 84 15.25 1.87 3.62
N HIS A 85 15.02 0.59 3.33
CA HIS A 85 14.51 -0.33 4.35
C HIS A 85 15.44 -0.51 5.55
N ALA A 86 16.75 -0.66 5.32
CA ALA A 86 17.74 -0.74 6.37
C ALA A 86 17.75 0.52 7.24
N LEU A 87 17.67 1.71 6.63
CA LEU A 87 17.54 2.98 7.34
C LEU A 87 16.25 3.06 8.18
N HIS A 88 15.12 2.60 7.64
CA HIS A 88 13.85 2.56 8.37
C HIS A 88 13.88 1.60 9.55
N LEU A 89 14.42 0.39 9.36
CA LEU A 89 14.57 -0.60 10.45
C LEU A 89 15.53 -0.10 11.52
N HIS A 90 16.69 0.41 11.12
CA HIS A 90 17.71 0.89 12.05
C HIS A 90 17.15 2.02 12.92
N ARG A 91 16.50 3.02 12.32
CA ARG A 91 15.85 4.11 13.07
C ARG A 91 14.62 3.65 13.86
N GLY A 92 13.90 2.66 13.36
CA GLY A 92 12.77 2.04 14.06
C GLY A 92 13.17 1.18 15.26
N GLN A 93 14.37 0.59 15.27
CA GLN A 93 14.92 -0.21 16.37
C GLN A 93 15.66 0.63 17.42
N LEU A 94 16.27 1.74 17.02
CA LEU A 94 16.88 2.71 17.94
C LEU A 94 15.84 3.44 18.80
N GLY A 95 14.66 3.74 18.26
CA GLY A 95 13.60 4.43 19.00
C GLY A 95 13.18 3.72 20.31
N PRO A 96 12.82 2.43 20.29
CA PRO A 96 12.39 1.69 21.47
C PRO A 96 13.50 1.43 22.50
N THR A 97 14.75 1.24 22.06
CA THR A 97 15.90 0.93 22.93
C THR A 97 16.33 2.16 23.75
N GLU A 98 16.27 3.34 23.15
CA GLU A 98 16.58 4.62 23.81
C GLU A 98 15.41 5.15 24.67
N ALA A 99 14.19 4.63 24.48
CA ALA A 99 13.00 5.04 25.24
C ALA A 99 13.09 4.73 26.76
N HIS A 100 13.93 3.77 27.15
CA HIS A 100 14.21 3.47 28.56
C HIS A 100 15.17 4.47 29.23
N ARG A 101 15.91 5.29 28.45
CA ARG A 101 17.08 6.05 28.92
C ARG A 101 16.92 7.57 28.87
N GLY A 102 15.69 8.08 28.99
CA GLY A 102 15.42 9.51 29.23
C GLY A 102 15.52 10.46 28.02
N GLY A 103 15.85 9.97 26.82
CA GLY A 103 15.89 10.78 25.58
C GLY A 103 14.52 11.01 24.92
N PRO A 104 14.41 11.66 23.74
CA PRO A 104 13.12 12.00 23.11
C PRO A 104 12.51 10.78 22.36
N ARG A 105 11.41 10.23 22.92
CA ARG A 105 11.05 8.78 22.88
C ARG A 105 10.19 8.29 21.68
N PRO A 106 9.36 9.11 21.01
CA PRO A 106 8.66 8.72 19.77
C PRO A 106 8.78 9.77 18.64
N ARG A 107 9.29 10.97 18.97
CA ARG A 107 9.20 12.15 18.09
C ARG A 107 10.13 12.08 16.91
N TRP A 108 11.36 11.63 17.14
CA TRP A 108 12.33 11.44 16.07
C TRP A 108 11.86 10.39 15.06
N VAL A 109 11.23 9.32 15.54
CA VAL A 109 10.66 8.28 14.69
C VAL A 109 9.53 8.84 13.84
N TYR A 110 8.55 9.52 14.44
CA TYR A 110 7.46 10.15 13.67
C TYR A 110 7.96 11.25 12.73
N LYS A 111 8.95 12.05 13.13
CA LYS A 111 9.55 13.09 12.28
C LYS A 111 10.29 12.48 11.08
N TRP A 112 11.05 11.40 11.30
CA TRP A 112 11.71 10.67 10.22
C TRP A 112 10.70 10.08 9.23
N VAL A 113 9.67 9.40 9.76
CA VAL A 113 8.58 8.85 8.94
C VAL A 113 7.89 9.96 8.14
N TYR A 114 7.64 11.10 8.75
CA TYR A 114 7.06 12.26 8.07
C TYR A 114 7.97 12.79 6.95
N VAL A 115 9.29 12.88 7.17
CA VAL A 115 10.24 13.32 6.13
C VAL A 115 10.24 12.36 4.95
N VAL A 116 10.25 11.04 5.19
CA VAL A 116 10.18 10.03 4.13
C VAL A 116 8.87 10.16 3.36
N HIS A 117 7.75 10.31 4.07
CA HIS A 117 6.45 10.52 3.46
C HIS A 117 6.44 11.77 2.57
N MET A 118 6.99 12.89 3.06
CA MET A 118 7.09 14.13 2.32
C MET A 118 7.96 14.00 1.07
N GLN A 119 9.09 13.29 1.15
CA GLN A 119 9.94 12.99 -0.02
C GLN A 119 9.19 12.15 -1.05
N SER A 120 8.48 11.10 -0.63
CA SER A 120 7.69 10.25 -1.54
C SER A 120 6.57 11.03 -2.23
N TYR A 121 5.91 11.93 -1.48
CA TYR A 121 4.87 12.81 -1.99
C TYR A 121 5.43 13.81 -3.01
N ALA A 122 6.54 14.48 -2.66
CA ALA A 122 7.21 15.42 -3.56
C ALA A 122 7.67 14.74 -4.86
N LEU A 123 8.21 13.52 -4.78
CA LEU A 123 8.62 12.74 -5.93
C LEU A 123 7.43 12.35 -6.84
N GLY A 124 6.31 11.94 -6.23
CA GLY A 124 5.08 11.63 -6.95
C GLY A 124 4.48 12.85 -7.64
N VAL A 125 4.42 14.00 -6.97
CA VAL A 125 3.96 15.27 -7.55
C VAL A 125 4.89 15.72 -8.68
N ALA A 126 6.21 15.65 -8.48
CA ALA A 126 7.18 16.00 -9.52
C ALA A 126 7.02 15.12 -10.76
N GLY A 127 6.86 13.80 -10.60
CA GLY A 127 6.60 12.88 -11.70
C GLY A 127 5.27 13.19 -12.43
N TYR A 128 4.21 13.48 -11.68
CA TYR A 128 2.92 13.91 -12.26
C TYR A 128 3.06 15.19 -13.09
N LEU A 129 3.78 16.19 -12.56
CA LEU A 129 4.03 17.44 -13.28
C LEU A 129 4.83 17.20 -14.56
N VAL A 130 5.85 16.35 -14.54
CA VAL A 130 6.62 16.00 -15.76
C VAL A 130 5.72 15.33 -16.80
N VAL A 131 4.86 14.39 -16.40
CA VAL A 131 3.90 13.76 -17.33
C VAL A 131 2.93 14.78 -17.91
N MET A 132 2.35 15.66 -17.07
CA MET A 132 1.43 16.70 -17.53
C MET A 132 2.11 17.69 -18.48
N LEU A 133 3.32 18.14 -18.18
CA LEU A 133 4.11 19.01 -19.06
C LEU A 133 4.43 18.34 -20.40
N THR A 134 4.65 17.02 -20.39
CA THR A 134 4.87 16.24 -21.63
C THR A 134 3.59 16.16 -22.46
N LEU A 135 2.44 15.92 -21.84
CA LEU A 135 1.14 15.88 -22.53
C LEU A 135 0.72 17.25 -23.10
N LEU A 136 1.09 18.34 -22.41
CA LEU A 136 0.87 19.71 -22.88
C LEU A 136 1.87 20.14 -23.99
N GLY A 137 2.81 19.28 -24.36
CA GLY A 137 3.78 19.55 -25.43
C GLY A 137 4.91 20.51 -25.05
N VAL A 138 5.07 20.84 -23.76
CA VAL A 138 6.15 21.73 -23.26
C VAL A 138 7.52 21.12 -23.57
N ASN A 139 7.64 19.79 -23.62
CA ASN A 139 8.87 19.10 -23.99
C ASN A 139 9.38 19.50 -25.40
N LEU A 140 8.48 19.88 -26.31
CA LEU A 140 8.81 20.31 -27.67
C LEU A 140 9.53 21.68 -27.65
N MET A 141 9.21 22.55 -26.69
CA MET A 141 9.89 23.84 -26.51
C MET A 141 11.37 23.64 -26.13
N PHE A 142 11.68 22.57 -25.40
CA PHE A 142 13.05 22.20 -25.02
C PHE A 142 13.74 21.26 -26.03
N ARG A 143 13.15 21.03 -27.21
CA ARG A 143 13.65 20.11 -28.26
C ARG A 143 13.96 18.69 -27.76
N ALA A 144 13.30 18.26 -26.69
CA ALA A 144 13.48 16.93 -26.14
C ALA A 144 12.42 15.97 -26.68
N LYS A 145 12.75 14.68 -26.84
CA LYS A 145 11.79 13.67 -27.31
C LYS A 145 10.70 13.45 -26.25
N PRO A 146 9.40 13.43 -26.64
CA PRO A 146 8.30 13.19 -25.68
C PRO A 146 8.45 11.87 -24.92
N GLN A 147 8.94 10.82 -25.60
CA GLN A 147 9.16 9.51 -25.00
C GLN A 147 10.06 9.57 -23.77
N THR A 148 11.21 10.26 -23.87
CA THR A 148 12.18 10.34 -22.78
C THR A 148 11.61 11.05 -21.54
N TRP A 149 10.83 12.12 -21.76
CA TRP A 149 10.18 12.84 -20.66
C TRP A 149 9.07 12.01 -20.03
N MET A 150 8.29 11.30 -20.84
CA MET A 150 7.26 10.38 -20.36
C MET A 150 7.88 9.26 -19.52
N ASP A 151 8.98 8.64 -19.99
CA ASP A 151 9.68 7.59 -19.26
C ASP A 151 10.21 8.09 -17.91
N ILE A 152 10.81 9.29 -17.87
CA ILE A 152 11.29 9.91 -16.63
C ILE A 152 10.12 10.22 -15.69
N GLY A 153 9.03 10.81 -16.22
CA GLY A 153 7.85 11.16 -15.44
C GLY A 153 7.17 9.94 -14.82
N LEU A 154 6.99 8.87 -15.60
CA LEU A 154 6.45 7.60 -15.15
C LEU A 154 7.37 6.92 -14.13
N LEU A 155 8.69 6.96 -14.33
CA LEU A 155 9.65 6.40 -13.39
C LEU A 155 9.60 7.12 -12.03
N LEU A 156 9.57 8.46 -12.03
CA LEU A 156 9.44 9.27 -10.81
C LEU A 156 8.11 9.01 -10.10
N LEU A 157 7.00 8.91 -10.85
CA LEU A 157 5.69 8.54 -10.33
C LEU A 157 5.73 7.16 -9.66
N PHE A 158 6.29 6.17 -10.35
CA PHE A 158 6.38 4.81 -9.84
C PHE A 158 7.20 4.76 -8.55
N TYR A 159 8.35 5.42 -8.51
CA TYR A 159 9.17 5.51 -7.30
C TYR A 159 8.44 6.23 -6.16
N GLY A 160 7.83 7.39 -6.43
CA GLY A 160 7.12 8.18 -5.41
C GLY A 160 5.95 7.40 -4.81
N LEU A 161 5.15 6.75 -5.66
CA LEU A 161 4.04 5.90 -5.21
C LEU A 161 4.56 4.68 -4.46
N TYR A 162 5.53 3.93 -5.00
CA TYR A 162 6.04 2.71 -4.38
C TYR A 162 6.66 2.97 -3.01
N TYR A 163 7.56 3.95 -2.90
CA TYR A 163 8.15 4.32 -1.60
C TYR A 163 7.13 4.94 -0.65
N GLY A 164 6.12 5.66 -1.16
CA GLY A 164 5.01 6.15 -0.36
C GLY A 164 4.18 5.02 0.27
N LEU A 165 3.89 3.97 -0.51
CA LEU A 165 3.19 2.78 -0.04
C LEU A 165 4.01 2.03 1.01
N LEU A 166 5.25 1.70 0.67
CA LEU A 166 6.16 0.96 1.55
C LEU A 166 6.45 1.72 2.85
N GLY A 167 6.67 3.04 2.76
CA GLY A 167 6.87 3.91 3.90
C GLY A 167 5.66 3.91 4.83
N ARG A 168 4.43 4.00 4.29
CA ARG A 168 3.18 3.96 5.07
C ARG A 168 3.00 2.62 5.81
N ASP A 169 3.24 1.52 5.11
CA ASP A 169 3.11 0.17 5.63
C ASP A 169 4.12 -0.12 6.77
N ILE A 170 5.37 0.32 6.61
CA ILE A 170 6.40 0.24 7.66
C ILE A 170 6.05 1.12 8.87
N SER A 171 5.48 2.30 8.62
CA SER A 171 5.11 3.25 9.68
C SER A 171 4.07 2.70 10.63
N GLU A 172 3.11 1.92 10.13
CA GLU A 172 2.13 1.22 10.96
C GLU A 172 2.82 0.19 11.88
N ILE A 173 3.75 -0.61 11.34
CA ILE A 173 4.51 -1.61 12.11
C ILE A 173 5.36 -0.95 13.19
N ILE A 174 6.07 0.13 12.85
CA ILE A 174 6.93 0.85 13.81
C ILE A 174 6.07 1.44 14.94
N THR A 175 4.91 2.02 14.60
CA THR A 175 3.99 2.60 15.58
C THR A 175 3.46 1.54 16.55
N ASP A 176 3.07 0.36 16.04
CA ASP A 176 2.64 -0.77 16.87
C ASP A 176 3.77 -1.28 17.77
N ARG A 177 4.99 -1.46 17.22
CA ARG A 177 6.16 -1.94 17.98
C ARG A 177 6.55 -0.98 19.09
N MET A 178 6.60 0.31 18.78
CA MET A 178 6.95 1.35 19.74
C MET A 178 5.95 1.41 20.90
N ALA A 179 4.65 1.37 20.62
CA ALA A 179 3.63 1.36 21.66
C ALA A 179 3.67 0.07 22.51
N CYS A 180 3.97 -1.08 21.91
CA CYS A 180 4.15 -2.33 22.64
C CYS A 180 5.37 -2.32 23.57
N THR A 181 6.49 -1.74 23.14
CA THR A 181 7.73 -1.70 23.94
C THR A 181 7.57 -0.91 25.23
N ILE A 182 6.71 0.12 25.23
CA ILE A 182 6.44 0.91 26.43
C ILE A 182 5.62 0.11 27.46
N GLY A 183 4.79 -0.83 26.99
CA GLY A 183 4.06 -1.80 27.81
C GLY A 183 2.62 -1.42 28.19
N TYR A 184 2.16 -0.21 27.81
CA TYR A 184 0.77 0.22 28.04
C TYR A 184 -0.20 -0.16 26.91
N TYR A 185 0.31 -0.60 25.76
CA TYR A 185 -0.49 -1.08 24.64
C TYR A 185 -0.11 -2.52 24.29
N THR A 186 -1.12 -3.35 24.02
CA THR A 186 -0.92 -4.67 23.40
C THR A 186 -1.98 -4.91 22.31
N PRO A 187 -1.61 -5.50 21.16
CA PRO A 187 -2.55 -5.75 20.06
C PRO A 187 -3.55 -6.87 20.37
N THR A 188 -3.28 -7.74 21.35
CA THR A 188 -4.03 -8.98 21.60
C THR A 188 -4.78 -9.04 22.92
N GLY A 189 -4.60 -8.11 23.86
CA GLY A 189 -5.29 -8.24 25.14
C GLY A 189 -5.04 -7.13 26.15
N VAL A 190 -4.83 -7.56 27.39
CA VAL A 190 -4.59 -6.74 28.58
C VAL A 190 -3.18 -6.13 28.50
N PRO A 191 -3.02 -4.83 28.83
CA PRO A 191 -1.70 -4.19 28.88
C PRO A 191 -0.82 -4.81 29.98
N VAL A 192 0.49 -4.83 29.77
CA VAL A 192 1.46 -5.37 30.73
C VAL A 192 1.61 -4.42 31.93
N ARG A 193 1.38 -3.13 31.72
CA ARG A 193 1.46 -2.08 32.76
C ARG A 193 0.11 -1.39 32.95
N HIS A 194 -0.22 -1.11 34.21
CA HIS A 194 -1.34 -0.25 34.55
C HIS A 194 -0.97 1.22 34.26
N LEU A 195 -1.88 1.96 33.62
CA LEU A 195 -1.62 3.35 33.25
C LEU A 195 -1.81 4.26 34.47
N GLU A 196 -0.74 4.91 34.91
CA GLU A 196 -0.80 5.94 35.96
C GLU A 196 -1.49 7.22 35.45
N PRO A 197 -2.20 7.95 36.32
CA PRO A 197 -2.77 9.25 35.97
C PRO A 197 -1.66 10.23 35.54
N ASN A 198 -1.95 11.04 34.53
CA ASN A 198 -1.01 12.01 33.94
C ASN A 198 0.24 11.38 33.30
N VAL A 199 0.18 10.14 32.82
CA VAL A 199 1.23 9.54 31.97
C VAL A 199 0.67 9.26 30.58
N CYS A 200 1.40 9.68 29.54
CA CYS A 200 1.01 9.40 28.16
C CYS A 200 1.33 7.95 27.79
N ALA A 201 0.33 7.13 27.48
CA ALA A 201 0.52 5.71 27.17
C ALA A 201 1.34 5.44 25.88
N VAL A 202 1.48 6.44 25.01
CA VAL A 202 2.19 6.33 23.71
C VAL A 202 3.68 6.64 23.83
N CYS A 203 4.10 7.45 24.80
CA CYS A 203 5.52 7.79 24.98
C CYS A 203 6.08 7.39 26.36
N GLY A 204 5.22 7.14 27.34
CA GLY A 204 5.59 6.80 28.71
C GLY A 204 6.09 7.99 29.54
N ASN A 205 5.85 9.23 29.11
CA ASN A 205 6.28 10.44 29.83
C ASN A 205 5.13 10.98 30.66
N LYS A 206 5.46 11.62 31.79
CA LYS A 206 4.49 12.42 32.55
C LYS A 206 4.01 13.60 31.70
N ILE A 207 2.71 13.85 31.75
CA ILE A 207 2.00 14.95 31.12
C ILE A 207 2.03 16.09 32.14
N LEU A 208 2.93 17.04 31.96
CA LEU A 208 3.05 18.21 32.84
C LEU A 208 2.11 19.29 32.33
N VAL A 209 1.11 19.66 33.14
CA VAL A 209 0.19 20.76 32.86
C VAL A 209 0.67 21.96 33.68
N MET A 210 1.17 22.99 32.96
CA MET A 210 1.50 24.35 33.40
C MET A 210 1.94 24.55 34.86
N ASP A 211 3.26 24.55 35.14
CA ASP A 211 3.81 25.45 36.18
C ASP A 211 5.36 25.63 36.24
N ASN A 212 6.18 25.14 35.31
CA ASN A 212 7.64 25.27 35.45
C ASN A 212 8.31 25.90 34.23
N ALA A 213 9.01 27.02 34.48
CA ALA A 213 9.75 27.85 33.52
C ALA A 213 10.89 27.13 32.76
N GLU A 214 11.15 25.85 33.04
CA GLU A 214 12.21 25.04 32.42
C GLU A 214 11.69 23.80 31.65
N ALA A 215 10.38 23.55 31.65
CA ALA A 215 9.80 22.38 30.98
C ALA A 215 9.10 22.79 29.67
N ILE A 216 9.46 22.11 28.57
CA ILE A 216 8.79 22.23 27.27
C ILE A 216 7.29 21.94 27.46
N VAL A 217 6.46 22.98 27.48
CA VAL A 217 5.00 22.88 27.61
C VAL A 217 4.47 22.25 26.33
N GLU A 218 3.87 21.07 26.45
CA GLU A 218 3.26 20.36 25.32
C GLU A 218 1.75 20.44 25.40
N GLU A 219 1.12 20.75 24.28
CA GLU A 219 -0.34 20.70 24.17
C GLU A 219 -0.84 19.28 24.47
N THR A 220 -1.88 19.21 25.28
CA THR A 220 -2.47 17.94 25.73
C THR A 220 -3.86 17.79 25.13
N TYR A 221 -4.21 16.55 24.80
CA TYR A 221 -5.50 16.22 24.23
C TYR A 221 -6.19 15.16 25.07
N LYS A 222 -7.42 15.46 25.52
CA LYS A 222 -8.28 14.52 26.24
C LYS A 222 -9.22 13.82 25.27
N LEU A 223 -9.14 12.50 25.19
CA LEU A 223 -10.07 11.69 24.41
C LEU A 223 -11.45 11.59 25.10
N PRO A 224 -12.52 11.25 24.35
CA PRO A 224 -13.85 11.01 24.93
C PRO A 224 -13.87 9.92 26.00
N CYS A 225 -12.99 8.92 25.87
CA CYS A 225 -12.79 7.85 26.85
C CYS A 225 -12.13 8.30 28.17
N GLY A 226 -11.81 9.60 28.31
CA GLY A 226 -11.23 10.20 29.51
C GLY A 226 -9.69 10.17 29.56
N HIS A 227 -9.02 9.40 28.71
CA HIS A 227 -7.55 9.30 28.69
C HIS A 227 -6.90 10.56 28.11
N LEU A 228 -5.81 11.01 28.74
CA LEU A 228 -5.01 12.18 28.37
C LEU A 228 -3.73 11.77 27.64
N PHE A 229 -3.39 12.48 26.57
CA PHE A 229 -2.18 12.24 25.77
C PHE A 229 -1.52 13.57 25.38
N HIS A 230 -0.22 13.52 25.04
CA HIS A 230 0.39 14.61 24.29
C HIS A 230 -0.21 14.67 22.89
N GLU A 231 -0.53 15.87 22.42
CA GLU A 231 -1.13 16.11 21.12
C GLU A 231 -0.31 15.51 19.99
N PHE A 232 1.01 15.69 20.01
CA PHE A 232 1.92 15.11 19.02
C PHE A 232 1.87 13.57 19.02
N CYS A 233 1.77 12.94 20.19
CA CYS A 233 1.75 11.49 20.31
C CYS A 233 0.45 10.89 19.78
N ILE A 234 -0.70 11.49 20.11
CA ILE A 234 -2.01 11.01 19.62
C ILE A 234 -2.18 11.29 18.13
N ARG A 235 -1.69 12.44 17.63
CA ARG A 235 -1.65 12.73 16.18
C ARG A 235 -0.78 11.72 15.44
N GLY A 236 0.41 11.41 15.95
CA GLY A 236 1.28 10.36 15.39
C GLY A 236 0.59 8.99 15.37
N TRP A 237 -0.05 8.60 16.45
CA TRP A 237 -0.80 7.34 16.54
C TRP A 237 -1.92 7.24 15.48
N CYS A 238 -2.71 8.30 15.31
CA CYS A 238 -3.83 8.31 14.37
C CYS A 238 -3.41 8.47 12.91
N ILE A 239 -2.46 9.36 12.61
CA ILE A 239 -2.01 9.65 11.24
C ILE A 239 -1.01 8.60 10.77
N VAL A 240 0.09 8.43 11.52
CA VAL A 240 1.23 7.60 11.13
C VAL A 240 0.94 6.12 11.36
N GLY A 241 0.35 5.78 12.51
CA GLY A 241 -0.03 4.41 12.83
C GLY A 241 -1.31 3.92 12.16
N LYS A 242 -2.08 4.81 11.51
CA LYS A 242 -3.41 4.53 10.94
C LYS A 242 -4.38 3.91 11.96
N LYS A 243 -4.19 4.20 13.26
CA LYS A 243 -5.02 3.64 14.34
C LYS A 243 -6.07 4.66 14.76
N GLN A 244 -7.34 4.32 14.61
CA GLN A 244 -8.48 5.18 15.00
C GLN A 244 -9.07 4.79 16.36
N THR A 245 -8.24 4.24 17.23
CA THR A 245 -8.64 3.71 18.54
C THR A 245 -7.71 4.23 19.61
N CYS A 246 -8.21 4.40 20.83
CA CYS A 246 -7.40 4.76 21.98
C CYS A 246 -6.28 3.72 22.17
N PRO A 247 -5.01 4.15 22.34
CA PRO A 247 -3.89 3.24 22.59
C PRO A 247 -4.07 2.34 23.81
N TYR A 248 -4.86 2.77 24.81
CA TYR A 248 -5.07 2.01 26.05
C TYR A 248 -6.38 1.21 26.02
N CYS A 249 -7.54 1.89 26.06
CA CYS A 249 -8.84 1.24 26.14
C CYS A 249 -9.41 0.72 24.81
N LYS A 250 -8.75 1.00 23.67
CA LYS A 250 -9.18 0.61 22.31
C LYS A 250 -10.54 1.15 21.87
N GLU A 251 -11.11 2.11 22.60
CA GLU A 251 -12.31 2.83 22.20
C GLU A 251 -12.05 3.68 20.95
N LYS A 252 -13.04 3.80 20.06
CA LYS A 252 -12.89 4.57 18.82
C LYS A 252 -12.71 6.06 19.13
N VAL A 253 -11.85 6.70 18.34
CA VAL A 253 -11.49 8.12 18.51
C VAL A 253 -12.15 8.96 17.42
N ASP A 254 -12.77 10.08 17.81
CA ASP A 254 -13.36 11.05 16.87
C ASP A 254 -12.29 11.89 16.18
N LEU A 255 -11.82 11.43 15.02
CA LEU A 255 -10.79 12.10 14.20
C LEU A 255 -11.14 13.56 13.86
N LYS A 256 -12.43 13.89 13.68
CA LYS A 256 -12.88 15.24 13.31
C LYS A 256 -12.54 16.29 14.37
N ARG A 257 -12.46 15.90 15.64
CA ARG A 257 -12.13 16.81 16.75
C ARG A 257 -10.64 16.94 17.00
N ILE A 258 -9.82 16.02 16.46
CA ILE A 258 -8.36 16.07 16.56
C ILE A 258 -7.76 16.92 15.43
N PHE A 259 -8.39 16.90 14.25
CA PHE A 259 -7.90 17.60 13.06
C PHE A 259 -8.75 18.85 12.79
N CYS A 260 -8.51 19.92 13.55
CA CYS A 260 -9.19 21.20 13.33
C CYS A 260 -8.66 21.92 12.07
N ASN A 261 -7.43 21.64 11.62
CA ASN A 261 -6.81 22.32 10.50
C ASN A 261 -7.15 21.64 9.15
N PRO A 262 -7.84 22.34 8.22
CA PRO A 262 -8.16 21.81 6.89
C PRO A 262 -6.94 21.38 6.08
N TRP A 263 -5.78 21.99 6.35
CA TRP A 263 -4.50 21.76 5.68
C TRP A 263 -3.86 20.39 5.98
N GLU A 264 -4.36 19.64 6.97
CA GLU A 264 -3.89 18.27 7.26
C GLU A 264 -4.63 17.20 6.45
N LYS A 265 -5.78 17.54 5.85
CA LYS A 265 -6.58 16.63 5.01
C LYS A 265 -5.85 16.08 3.77
N PRO A 266 -5.01 16.85 3.05
CA PRO A 266 -4.28 16.34 1.88
C PRO A 266 -3.42 15.12 2.20
N HIS A 267 -2.73 15.10 3.35
CA HIS A 267 -1.90 13.96 3.76
C HIS A 267 -2.74 12.69 4.00
N ILE A 268 -3.93 12.83 4.57
CA ILE A 268 -4.85 11.70 4.81
C ILE A 268 -5.44 11.21 3.48
N LEU A 269 -5.84 12.13 2.60
CA LEU A 269 -6.35 11.80 1.26
C LEU A 269 -5.30 11.07 0.43
N TYR A 270 -4.05 11.54 0.45
CA TYR A 270 -2.94 10.87 -0.20
C TYR A 270 -2.72 9.46 0.40
N GLY A 271 -2.80 9.31 1.72
CA GLY A 271 -2.76 7.99 2.37
C GLY A 271 -3.86 7.03 1.92
N ASN A 272 -5.09 7.51 1.74
CA ASN A 272 -6.21 6.70 1.23
C ASN A 272 -6.04 6.37 -0.26
N PHE A 273 -5.54 7.32 -1.04
CA PHE A 273 -5.20 7.11 -2.45
C PHE A 273 -4.13 6.03 -2.61
N LEU A 274 -3.07 6.10 -1.80
CA LEU A 274 -2.04 5.07 -1.70
C LEU A 274 -2.66 3.69 -1.36
N ASP A 275 -3.54 3.60 -0.37
CA ASP A 275 -4.25 2.36 -0.05
C ASP A 275 -5.07 1.79 -1.22
N PHE A 276 -5.64 2.65 -2.06
CA PHE A 276 -6.33 2.26 -3.29
C PHE A 276 -5.36 1.79 -4.38
N ILE A 277 -4.24 2.49 -4.60
CA ILE A 277 -3.20 2.07 -5.53
C ILE A 277 -2.61 0.71 -5.14
N ARG A 278 -2.37 0.46 -3.84
CA ARG A 278 -1.97 -0.86 -3.33
C ARG A 278 -2.94 -1.95 -3.75
N TYR A 279 -4.24 -1.68 -3.65
CA TYR A 279 -5.25 -2.64 -4.09
C TYR A 279 -5.09 -2.97 -5.57
N LEU A 280 -4.99 -1.94 -6.41
CA LEU A 280 -4.86 -2.12 -7.87
C LEU A 280 -3.56 -2.82 -8.26
N VAL A 281 -2.42 -2.38 -7.74
CA VAL A 281 -1.09 -2.85 -8.17
C VAL A 281 -0.79 -4.26 -7.66
N VAL A 282 -1.17 -4.59 -6.43
CA VAL A 282 -0.87 -5.92 -5.85
C VAL A 282 -1.91 -6.94 -6.29
N TRP A 283 -3.20 -6.61 -6.19
CA TRP A 283 -4.23 -7.62 -6.36
C TRP A 283 -4.66 -7.85 -7.81
N GLN A 284 -4.61 -6.85 -8.70
CA GLN A 284 -4.98 -7.09 -10.11
C GLN A 284 -4.04 -8.09 -10.79
N PRO A 285 -2.69 -7.97 -10.71
CA PRO A 285 -1.80 -8.96 -11.31
C PRO A 285 -1.90 -10.32 -10.64
N MET A 286 -2.07 -10.38 -9.31
CA MET A 286 -2.24 -11.66 -8.63
C MET A 286 -3.55 -12.35 -9.03
N ILE A 287 -4.65 -11.63 -9.18
CA ILE A 287 -5.92 -12.21 -9.65
C ILE A 287 -5.75 -12.75 -11.06
N ILE A 288 -5.15 -11.98 -11.97
CA ILE A 288 -4.92 -12.43 -13.36
C ILE A 288 -4.01 -13.67 -13.37
N MET A 289 -2.91 -13.66 -12.61
CA MET A 289 -2.02 -14.82 -12.50
C MET A 289 -2.74 -16.04 -11.93
N CYS A 290 -3.52 -15.89 -10.86
CA CYS A 290 -4.29 -16.99 -10.28
C CYS A 290 -5.34 -17.54 -11.26
N VAL A 291 -6.04 -16.65 -11.96
CA VAL A 291 -7.02 -17.04 -12.99
C VAL A 291 -6.33 -17.78 -14.13
N LEU A 292 -5.23 -17.25 -14.66
CA LEU A 292 -4.48 -17.88 -15.75
C LEU A 292 -3.90 -19.24 -15.35
N VAL A 293 -3.41 -19.38 -14.12
CA VAL A 293 -2.94 -20.67 -13.60
C VAL A 293 -4.11 -21.64 -13.39
N CYS A 294 -5.23 -21.16 -12.85
CA CYS A 294 -6.42 -21.98 -12.68
C CYS A 294 -6.98 -22.44 -14.04
N GLU A 295 -6.98 -21.56 -15.04
CA GLU A 295 -7.37 -21.87 -16.41
C GLU A 295 -6.34 -22.73 -17.14
N SER A 296 -5.05 -22.65 -16.85
CA SER A 296 -4.08 -23.59 -17.43
C SER A 296 -4.25 -25.00 -16.87
N HIS A 297 -4.55 -25.13 -15.58
CA HIS A 297 -4.87 -26.41 -14.96
C HIS A 297 -6.25 -26.95 -15.39
N ALA A 298 -7.27 -26.11 -15.44
CA ALA A 298 -8.61 -26.48 -15.90
C ALA A 298 -8.66 -26.70 -17.42
N GLY A 299 -7.92 -25.91 -18.18
CA GLY A 299 -7.77 -25.99 -19.64
C GLY A 299 -7.00 -27.22 -20.07
N PHE A 300 -6.08 -27.75 -19.26
CA PHE A 300 -5.52 -29.08 -19.48
C PHE A 300 -6.60 -30.18 -19.36
N GLY A 301 -7.55 -30.01 -18.43
CA GLY A 301 -8.73 -30.88 -18.29
C GLY A 301 -9.70 -30.77 -19.47
N VAL A 302 -10.07 -29.55 -19.88
CA VAL A 302 -10.98 -29.31 -21.01
C VAL A 302 -10.33 -29.69 -22.35
N MET A 303 -9.03 -29.50 -22.52
CA MET A 303 -8.28 -29.94 -23.70
C MET A 303 -8.17 -31.47 -23.75
N LEU A 304 -8.01 -32.15 -22.60
CA LEU A 304 -8.10 -33.62 -22.52
C LEU A 304 -9.51 -34.10 -22.87
N ASP A 305 -10.55 -33.47 -22.32
CA ASP A 305 -11.95 -33.85 -22.57
C ASP A 305 -12.35 -33.61 -24.03
N THR A 306 -11.88 -32.51 -24.64
CA THR A 306 -12.10 -32.20 -26.06
C THR A 306 -11.31 -33.15 -26.96
N PHE A 307 -10.10 -33.57 -26.56
CA PHE A 307 -9.38 -34.64 -27.26
C PHE A 307 -10.10 -35.98 -27.13
N HIS A 308 -10.65 -36.30 -25.96
CA HIS A 308 -11.37 -37.56 -25.71
C HIS A 308 -12.72 -37.62 -26.43
N THR A 309 -13.43 -36.50 -26.58
CA THR A 309 -14.71 -36.41 -27.32
C THR A 309 -14.55 -36.27 -28.83
N ASN A 310 -13.34 -36.03 -29.36
CA ASN A 310 -13.07 -36.04 -30.80
C ASN A 310 -12.27 -37.27 -31.28
N LEU A 311 -11.86 -38.15 -30.36
CA LEU A 311 -11.23 -39.46 -30.66
C LEU A 311 -12.18 -40.66 -30.44
N PHE A 312 -13.44 -40.41 -30.09
CA PHE A 312 -14.53 -41.38 -30.06
C PHE A 312 -15.79 -40.78 -30.69
#